data_AF-S9RY34-F1
#
_entry.id   AF-S9RY34-F1
#
_cell.length_a   1.000
_cell.length_b   1.000
_cell.length_c   1.000
_cell.angle_alpha   90.00
_cell.angle_beta   90.00
_cell.angle_gamma   90.00
#
_symmetry.space_group_name_H-M   'P 1'
#
loop_
_entity.id
_entity.type
_entity.pdbx_description
1 polymer ?
#
loop_
_entity_poly.entity_id
_entity_poly.type
_entity_poly.pdbx_seq_one_letter_code
_entity_poly.pdbx_strand_id
1 'polypeptide(L)'
;MKHLYIAIAAALVSAPALATTCTFTTECFEAEACADSAFTVAIEEKDGATRLVSDAETIPVSVGGSDAARVYVGVTDSAFHLMSSSASGVARYSTHLYDGPIMVNYLGSCEGAE
;
A
#
# COMPACT_ATOMS: atom_id res chain seq x y z
N MET A 1 -58.47 0.45 18.58
CA MET A 1 -57.59 1.41 17.89
C MET A 1 -56.15 1.01 18.23
N LYS A 2 -55.45 0.41 17.27
CA LYS A 2 -54.24 -0.41 17.51
C LYS A 2 -53.00 0.44 17.21
N HIS A 3 -52.16 0.63 18.23
CA HIS A 3 -50.99 1.51 18.21
C HIS A 3 -50.00 1.11 17.10
N LEU A 4 -49.71 2.06 16.22
CA LEU A 4 -48.75 1.94 15.12
C LEU A 4 -47.35 2.21 15.68
N TYR A 5 -46.52 1.17 15.81
CA TYR A 5 -45.12 1.28 16.20
C TYR A 5 -44.27 1.56 14.95
N ILE A 6 -43.66 2.74 14.87
CA ILE A 6 -42.69 3.10 13.84
C ILE A 6 -41.33 2.51 14.25
N ALA A 7 -40.88 1.49 13.53
CA ALA A 7 -39.54 0.95 13.66
C ALA A 7 -38.55 1.85 12.91
N ILE A 8 -37.64 2.50 13.64
CA ILE A 8 -36.52 3.25 13.07
C ILE A 8 -35.43 2.23 12.73
N ALA A 9 -35.23 1.97 11.43
CA ALA A 9 -34.12 1.18 10.94
C ALA A 9 -32.84 2.03 10.95
N ALA A 10 -31.93 1.75 11.89
CA ALA A 10 -30.59 2.33 11.90
C ALA A 10 -29.77 1.69 10.76
N ALA A 11 -29.60 2.42 9.66
CA ALA A 11 -28.70 2.03 8.59
C ALA A 11 -27.25 2.21 9.07
N LEU A 12 -26.58 1.09 9.37
CA LEU A 12 -25.12 1.04 9.53
C LEU A 12 -24.48 1.35 8.18
N VAL A 13 -24.08 2.60 7.98
CA VAL A 13 -23.27 3.00 6.82
C VAL A 13 -21.87 2.47 7.07
N SER A 14 -21.50 1.38 6.39
CA SER A 14 -20.12 0.91 6.34
C SER A 14 -19.28 2.00 5.69
N ALA A 15 -18.47 2.72 6.46
CA ALA A 15 -17.46 3.59 5.88
C ALA A 15 -16.49 2.70 5.06
N PRO A 16 -16.18 3.05 3.80
CA PRO A 16 -15.17 2.32 3.07
C PRO A 16 -13.87 2.39 3.87
N ALA A 17 -13.20 1.25 4.06
CA ALA A 17 -11.84 1.24 4.57
C ALA A 17 -11.01 2.14 3.63
N LEU A 18 -10.40 3.18 4.19
CA LEU A 18 -9.56 4.10 3.43
C LEU A 18 -8.27 3.36 3.08
N ALA A 19 -8.23 2.75 1.90
CA ALA A 19 -7.00 2.24 1.33
C ALA A 19 -6.18 3.43 0.82
N THR A 20 -4.94 3.57 1.29
CA THR A 20 -4.01 4.56 0.76
C THR A 20 -3.35 3.98 -0.49
N THR A 21 -3.51 4.63 -1.64
CA THR A 21 -2.90 4.16 -2.89
C THR A 21 -1.61 4.95 -3.16
N CYS A 22 -0.53 4.24 -3.44
CA CYS A 22 0.74 4.79 -3.91
C CYS A 22 0.90 4.51 -5.40
N THR A 23 1.15 5.57 -6.16
CA THR A 23 1.42 5.51 -7.61
C THR A 23 2.89 5.82 -7.85
N PHE A 24 3.58 4.90 -8.52
CA PHE A 24 4.98 5.00 -8.85
C PHE A 24 5.16 5.32 -10.32
N THR A 25 5.60 6.55 -10.59
CA THR A 25 5.76 7.06 -11.96
C THR A 25 7.13 6.76 -12.55
N THR A 26 8.04 6.21 -11.75
CA THR A 26 9.39 5.85 -12.19
C THR A 26 9.76 4.47 -11.69
N GLU A 27 10.27 3.63 -12.59
CA GLU A 27 10.83 2.32 -12.30
C GLU A 27 12.32 2.32 -12.68
N CYS A 28 13.17 1.77 -11.82
CA CYS A 28 14.60 1.62 -12.03
C CYS A 28 14.94 0.14 -11.86
N PHE A 29 15.29 -0.53 -12.96
CA PHE A 29 15.66 -1.94 -12.97
C PHE A 29 17.18 -2.09 -12.90
N GLU A 30 17.68 -2.73 -11.84
CA GLU A 30 19.10 -3.06 -11.68
C GLU A 30 20.05 -1.89 -12.02
N ALA A 31 20.92 -2.07 -13.03
CA ALA A 31 21.89 -1.09 -13.50
C ALA A 31 21.40 -0.29 -14.72
N GLU A 32 20.14 -0.48 -15.13
CA GLU A 32 19.56 0.22 -16.26
C GLU A 32 19.13 1.64 -15.90
N ALA A 33 18.97 2.48 -16.92
CA ALA A 33 18.38 3.79 -16.73
C ALA A 33 16.92 3.64 -16.30
N CYS A 34 16.48 4.48 -15.35
CA CYS A 34 15.09 4.48 -14.94
C CYS A 34 14.17 4.86 -16.11
N ALA A 35 12.98 4.29 -16.11
CA ALA A 35 11.94 4.52 -17.11
C ALA A 35 10.63 4.98 -16.45
N ASP A 36 9.73 5.50 -17.28
CA ASP A 36 8.37 5.83 -16.86
C ASP A 36 7.62 4.56 -16.43
N SER A 37 6.83 4.68 -15.38
CA SER A 37 6.00 3.60 -14.85
C SER A 37 4.60 4.09 -14.51
N ALA A 38 3.68 3.15 -14.33
CA ALA A 38 2.35 3.39 -13.81
C ALA A 38 1.99 2.37 -12.72
N PHE A 39 3.01 1.78 -12.08
CA PHE A 39 2.83 0.76 -11.06
C PHE A 39 2.12 1.34 -9.83
N THR A 40 1.17 0.60 -9.29
CA THR A 40 0.39 1.03 -8.12
C THR A 40 0.45 -0.01 -7.00
N VAL A 41 0.48 0.49 -5.77
CA VAL A 41 0.40 -0.32 -4.55
C VAL A 41 -0.61 0.31 -3.61
N ALA A 42 -1.65 -0.43 -3.27
CA ALA A 42 -2.58 -0.06 -2.20
C ALA A 42 -2.07 -0.57 -0.86
N ILE A 43 -2.14 0.29 0.16
CA ILE A 43 -1.90 -0.06 1.56
C ILE A 43 -3.26 -0.37 2.18
N GLU A 44 -3.48 -1.63 2.49
CA GLU A 44 -4.72 -2.11 3.09
C GLU A 44 -4.51 -2.53 4.54
N GLU A 45 -5.36 -2.04 5.43
CA GLU A 45 -5.44 -2.48 6.82
C GLU A 45 -6.73 -3.27 7.03
N LYS A 46 -6.60 -4.57 7.31
CA LYS A 46 -7.74 -5.46 7.51
C LYS A 46 -7.43 -6.51 8.57
N ASP A 47 -8.37 -6.67 9.50
CA ASP A 47 -8.30 -7.66 10.59
C ASP A 47 -7.02 -7.55 11.44
N GLY A 48 -6.54 -6.31 11.66
CA GLY A 48 -5.32 -6.03 12.43
C GLY A 48 -4.01 -6.33 11.68
N ALA A 49 -4.08 -6.65 10.38
CA ALA A 49 -2.92 -6.87 9.53
C ALA A 49 -2.85 -5.82 8.42
N THR A 50 -1.64 -5.36 8.12
CA THR A 50 -1.36 -4.48 6.97
C THR A 50 -0.84 -5.30 5.80
N ARG A 51 -1.32 -4.98 4.60
CA ARG A 51 -0.90 -5.58 3.34
C ARG A 51 -0.57 -4.51 2.32
N LEU A 52 0.42 -4.77 1.49
CA LEU A 52 0.65 -4.06 0.24
C LEU A 52 0.00 -4.87 -0.89
N VAL A 53 -0.91 -4.25 -1.63
CA VAL A 53 -1.70 -4.92 -2.66
C VAL A 53 -1.42 -4.26 -4.00
N SER A 54 -1.00 -5.06 -4.96
CA SER A 54 -0.77 -4.64 -6.35
C SER A 54 -1.46 -5.63 -7.30
N ASP A 55 -1.36 -5.38 -8.61
CA ASP A 55 -1.75 -6.33 -9.64
C ASP A 55 -0.88 -7.60 -9.66
N ALA A 56 0.39 -7.47 -9.25
CA ALA A 56 1.35 -8.57 -9.20
C ALA A 56 1.16 -9.47 -7.97
N GLU A 57 1.02 -8.89 -6.78
CA GLU A 57 1.00 -9.64 -5.52
C GLU A 57 0.29 -8.89 -4.39
N THR A 58 -0.19 -9.66 -3.40
CA THR A 58 -0.61 -9.18 -2.08
C THR A 58 0.41 -9.61 -1.03
N ILE A 59 1.12 -8.64 -0.45
CA ILE A 59 2.26 -8.87 0.43
C ILE A 59 1.88 -8.51 1.88
N PRO A 60 1.89 -9.47 2.82
CA PRO A 60 1.76 -9.15 4.24
C PRO A 60 3.01 -8.39 4.71
N VAL A 61 2.83 -7.30 5.45
CA VAL A 61 3.96 -6.44 5.87
C VAL A 61 3.95 -6.15 7.36
N SER A 62 5.16 -6.05 7.92
CA SER A 62 5.40 -5.38 9.20
C SER A 62 5.53 -3.88 8.97
N VAL A 63 4.88 -3.08 9.82
CA VAL A 63 4.88 -1.62 9.70
C VAL A 63 5.69 -0.98 10.82
N GLY A 64 6.67 -0.15 10.46
CA GLY A 64 7.53 0.63 11.37
C GLY A 64 7.69 2.08 10.90
N GLY A 65 8.34 2.92 11.69
CA GLY A 65 8.62 4.31 11.30
C GLY A 65 8.48 5.33 12.42
N SER A 66 8.30 6.59 12.06
CA SER A 66 8.18 7.76 12.93
C SER A 66 7.08 8.71 12.43
N ASP A 67 6.97 9.89 13.04
CA ASP A 67 6.04 10.94 12.59
C ASP A 67 6.38 11.48 11.19
N ALA A 68 7.64 11.35 10.76
CA ALA A 68 8.09 11.86 9.46
C ALA A 68 7.94 10.82 8.33
N ALA A 69 7.89 9.53 8.66
CA ALA A 69 7.88 8.47 7.67
C ALA A 69 7.29 7.17 8.19
N ARG A 70 6.61 6.45 7.30
CA ARG A 70 6.22 5.05 7.48
C ARG A 70 7.09 4.14 6.63
N VAL A 71 7.33 2.94 7.13
CA VAL A 71 8.10 1.87 6.49
C VAL A 71 7.30 0.58 6.57
N TYR A 72 7.29 -0.16 5.47
CA TYR A 72 6.61 -1.43 5.31
C TYR A 72 7.65 -2.45 4.83
N VAL A 73 7.80 -3.54 5.58
CA VAL A 73 8.73 -4.62 5.25
C VAL A 73 7.94 -5.90 5.05
N GLY A 74 8.03 -6.47 3.86
CA GLY A 74 7.39 -7.71 3.47
C GLY A 74 8.40 -8.75 3.02
N VAL A 75 8.11 -10.02 3.29
CA VAL A 75 8.88 -11.15 2.78
C VAL A 75 7.88 -12.16 2.25
N THR A 76 8.08 -12.57 1.00
CA THR A 76 7.32 -13.61 0.32
C THR A 76 8.26 -14.76 -0.03
N ASP A 77 7.77 -15.80 -0.68
CA ASP A 77 8.63 -16.90 -1.15
C ASP A 77 9.49 -16.48 -2.36
N SER A 78 9.16 -15.38 -3.03
CA SER A 78 9.81 -14.90 -4.26
C SER A 78 10.71 -13.68 -4.04
N ALA A 79 10.44 -12.86 -3.02
CA ALA A 79 11.16 -11.61 -2.83
C ALA A 79 11.14 -11.06 -1.40
N PHE A 80 12.07 -10.14 -1.15
CA PHE A 80 12.04 -9.18 -0.07
C PHE A 80 11.49 -7.85 -0.60
N HIS A 81 10.57 -7.24 0.16
CA HIS A 81 9.87 -6.03 -0.20
C HIS A 81 10.11 -4.96 0.87
N LEU A 82 10.50 -3.77 0.43
CA LEU A 82 10.66 -2.60 1.29
C LEU A 82 9.97 -1.40 0.65
N MET A 83 8.97 -0.86 1.33
CA MET A 83 8.34 0.40 0.98
C MET A 83 8.53 1.43 2.09
N SER A 84 8.68 2.68 1.72
CA SER A 84 8.60 3.81 2.63
C SER A 84 7.72 4.91 2.04
N SER A 85 7.02 5.63 2.91
CA SER A 85 6.29 6.84 2.57
C SER A 85 6.60 7.92 3.59
N SER A 86 6.78 9.16 3.13
CA SER A 86 6.95 10.34 3.98
C SER A 86 5.60 10.96 4.33
N ALA A 87 5.57 11.82 5.36
CA ALA A 87 4.39 12.59 5.71
C ALA A 87 3.87 13.48 4.56
N SER A 88 4.75 13.91 3.65
CA SER A 88 4.37 14.69 2.46
C SER A 88 4.02 13.82 1.24
N GLY A 89 3.84 12.51 1.44
CA GLY A 89 3.37 11.60 0.40
C GLY A 89 4.44 11.02 -0.51
N VAL A 90 5.68 11.51 -0.49
CA VAL A 90 6.77 10.93 -1.29
C VAL A 90 6.97 9.47 -0.86
N ALA A 91 6.96 8.56 -1.83
CA ALA A 91 7.06 7.13 -1.60
C ALA A 91 8.22 6.52 -2.40
N ARG A 92 8.83 5.49 -1.81
CA ARG A 92 9.83 4.63 -2.45
C ARG A 92 9.49 3.18 -2.17
N TYR A 93 9.48 2.35 -3.19
CA TYR A 93 9.26 0.93 -3.07
C TYR A 93 10.41 0.18 -3.75
N SER A 94 10.85 -0.92 -3.16
CA SER A 94 11.93 -1.74 -3.67
C SER A 94 11.60 -3.21 -3.47
N THR A 95 11.91 -4.01 -4.48
CA THR A 95 11.75 -5.46 -4.47
C THR A 95 13.09 -6.09 -4.79
N HIS A 96 13.53 -7.01 -3.94
CA HIS A 96 14.73 -7.81 -4.12
C HIS A 96 14.29 -9.26 -4.36
N LEU A 97 14.28 -9.71 -5.61
CA LEU A 97 13.85 -11.07 -5.94
C LEU A 97 14.95 -12.07 -5.56
N TYR A 98 14.54 -13.26 -5.12
CA TYR A 98 15.48 -14.33 -4.76
C TYR A 98 15.94 -15.16 -5.96
N ASP A 99 15.15 -15.19 -7.03
CA ASP A 99 15.54 -15.82 -8.28
C ASP A 99 16.13 -14.78 -9.24
N GLY A 100 17.35 -15.05 -9.70
CA GLY A 100 18.16 -14.14 -10.50
C GLY A 100 18.71 -12.92 -9.72
N PRO A 101 19.63 -12.14 -10.33
CA PRO A 101 20.03 -10.85 -9.81
C PRO A 101 18.99 -9.80 -10.24
N ILE A 102 17.86 -9.72 -9.52
CA ILE A 102 16.81 -8.78 -9.86
C ILE A 102 16.39 -7.94 -8.65
N MET A 103 16.68 -6.65 -8.77
CA MET A 103 16.40 -5.57 -7.85
C MET A 103 15.65 -4.50 -8.63
N VAL A 104 14.43 -4.19 -8.21
CA VAL A 104 13.62 -3.18 -8.86
C VAL A 104 13.25 -2.11 -7.84
N ASN A 105 13.49 -0.85 -8.19
CA ASN A 105 13.16 0.30 -7.35
C ASN A 105 12.12 1.17 -8.05
N TYR A 106 11.19 1.70 -7.27
CA TYR A 106 10.07 2.50 -7.71
C TYR A 106 10.04 3.81 -6.93
N LEU A 107 9.85 4.93 -7.65
CA LEU A 107 9.73 6.26 -7.08
C LEU A 107 8.36 6.84 -7.41
N GLY A 108 7.70 7.41 -6.41
CA GLY A 108 6.32 7.84 -6.56
C GLY A 108 5.77 8.62 -5.38
N SER A 109 4.46 8.61 -5.26
CA SER A 109 3.74 9.26 -4.17
C SER A 109 2.46 8.51 -3.78
N CYS A 110 2.06 8.62 -2.52
CA CYS A 110 0.79 8.10 -2.00
C CYS A 110 -0.27 9.20 -1.87
N GLU A 111 -1.52 8.86 -2.21
CA GLU A 111 -2.68 9.74 -2.07
C GLU A 111 -3.05 9.92 -0.59
N GLY A 112 -3.50 11.13 -0.21
CA GLY A 112 -3.96 11.44 1.15
C GLY A 112 -2.86 11.77 2.16
N ALA A 113 -1.64 12.01 1.70
CA ALA A 113 -0.58 12.60 2.50
C ALA A 113 -0.64 14.13 2.41
N GLU A 114 -1.48 14.74 3.25
CA GLU A 114 -1.49 16.17 3.57
C GLU A 114 -1.10 16.37 5.04
#